data_AF-A0A7K3H9R8-F1
#
_entry.id   AF-A0A7K3H9R8-F1
#
_cell.length_a   1.000
_cell.length_b   1.000
_cell.length_c   1.000
_cell.angle_alpha   90.00
_cell.angle_beta   90.00
_cell.angle_gamma   90.00
#
_symmetry.space_group_name_H-M   'P 1'
#
loop_
_entity.id
_entity.type
_entity.pdbx_description
1 polymer ?
#
loop_
_entity_poly.entity_id
_entity_poly.type
_entity_poly.pdbx_seq_one_letter_code
_entity_poly.pdbx_strand_id
1 'polypeptide(L)' 'MDFGSSSGAARSTTSAKIVVAGGFGVGKTTFVGAVSEINPLRTEAVMTSASAGIDDLTHAPDKTTTTV' A
#
# COMPACT_ATOMS: atom_id res chain seq x y z
N MET A 1 36.44 13.09 -39.39
CA MET A 1 36.02 13.05 -37.97
C MET A 1 34.57 12.62 -37.94
N ASP A 2 34.31 11.38 -37.50
CA ASP A 2 32.96 10.85 -37.25
C ASP A 2 32.66 11.07 -35.76
N PHE A 3 31.58 11.79 -35.47
CA PHE A 3 31.04 11.91 -34.12
C PHE A 3 29.69 11.19 -34.09
N GLY A 4 29.73 9.90 -33.77
CA GLY A 4 28.56 9.11 -33.49
C GLY A 4 27.80 9.68 -32.29
N SER A 5 26.65 10.29 -32.55
CA SER A 5 25.66 10.62 -31.52
C SER A 5 25.02 9.33 -31.04
N SER A 6 25.55 8.72 -29.98
CA SER A 6 24.75 7.79 -29.19
C SER A 6 23.73 8.62 -28.40
N SER A 7 22.54 8.81 -28.95
CA SER A 7 21.39 9.25 -28.16
C SER A 7 21.03 8.08 -27.24
N GLY A 8 21.72 8.02 -26.10
CA GLY A 8 21.25 7.27 -24.95
C GLY A 8 19.91 7.89 -24.59
N ALA A 9 18.82 7.27 -25.06
CA ALA A 9 17.47 7.68 -24.73
C ALA A 9 17.42 7.78 -23.21
N ALA A 10 17.37 9.01 -22.70
CA ALA A 10 17.24 9.25 -21.27
C ALA A 10 16.03 8.43 -20.83
N ARG A 11 16.26 7.40 -20.00
CA ARG A 11 15.15 6.66 -19.40
C ARG A 11 14.38 7.65 -18.57
N SER A 12 13.29 8.16 -19.14
CA SER A 12 12.35 9.00 -18.42
C SER A 12 11.81 8.18 -17.27
N THR A 13 12.01 8.65 -16.04
CA THR A 13 11.44 8.02 -14.85
C THR A 13 9.93 8.21 -14.90
N THR A 14 9.19 7.18 -15.29
CA THR A 14 7.74 7.21 -15.26
C THR A 14 7.27 7.07 -13.81
N SER A 15 6.51 8.06 -13.34
CA SER A 15 5.84 7.96 -12.04
C SER A 15 4.72 6.92 -12.10
N ALA A 16 4.62 6.08 -11.08
CA ALA A 16 3.57 5.08 -10.93
C ALA A 16 2.85 5.26 -9.59
N LYS A 17 1.53 5.07 -9.61
CA LYS A 17 0.72 4.94 -8.39
C LYS A 17 0.33 3.48 -8.24
N ILE A 18 0.65 2.92 -7.08
CA ILE A 18 0.40 1.50 -6.76
C ILE A 18 -0.65 1.43 -5.67
N VAL A 19 -1.65 0.57 -5.84
CA VAL A 19 -2.73 0.34 -4.87
C VAL A 19 -2.64 -1.09 -4.35
N VAL A 20 -2.66 -1.25 -3.03
CA VAL A 20 -2.71 -2.55 -2.36
C VAL A 20 -4.14 -2.81 -1.89
N ALA A 21 -4.82 -3.75 -2.54
CA ALA A 21 -6.22 -4.10 -2.27
C ALA A 21 -6.35 -5.49 -1.65
N GLY A 22 -7.44 -5.71 -0.90
CA GLY A 22 -7.71 -6.98 -0.21
C GLY A 22 -8.67 -6.79 0.97
N GLY A 23 -9.19 -7.89 1.50
CA GLY A 23 -10.15 -7.89 2.61
C GLY A 23 -9.61 -7.30 3.92
N PHE A 24 -10.47 -7.21 4.93
CA PHE A 24 -10.05 -6.83 6.28
C PHE A 24 -9.00 -7.81 6.83
N GLY A 25 -8.08 -7.33 7.67
CA GLY A 25 -7.15 -8.23 8.36
C GLY A 25 -5.98 -8.79 7.53
N VAL A 26 -6.06 -8.90 6.20
CA VAL A 26 -5.11 -9.65 5.33
C VAL A 26 -3.66 -9.12 5.26
N GLY A 27 -3.31 -8.06 6.01
CA GLY A 27 -1.94 -7.57 6.10
C GLY A 27 -1.55 -6.46 5.13
N LYS A 28 -2.50 -5.74 4.52
CA LYS A 28 -2.22 -4.62 3.58
C LYS A 28 -1.27 -3.58 4.17
N THR A 29 -1.57 -3.09 5.37
CA THR A 29 -0.75 -2.09 6.09
C THR A 29 0.63 -2.64 6.44
N THR A 30 0.73 -3.94 6.76
CA THR A 30 1.99 -4.63 7.02
C THR A 30 2.84 -4.68 5.75
N PHE A 31 2.25 -5.06 4.62
CA PHE A 31 2.95 -5.11 3.34
C PHE A 31 3.48 -3.72 2.94
N VAL A 32 2.62 -2.68 2.98
CA VAL A 32 3.04 -1.30 2.68
C VAL A 32 4.19 -0.85 3.60
N GLY A 33 4.13 -1.19 4.90
CA GLY A 33 5.21 -0.91 5.82
C GLY A 33 6.52 -1.67 5.54
N ALA A 34 6.43 -2.91 5.05
CA ALA A 34 7.59 -3.76 4.78
C ALA A 34 8.38 -3.33 3.53
N VAL A 35 7.71 -2.74 2.54
CA VAL A 35 8.34 -2.33 1.25
C VAL A 35 8.60 -0.83 1.16
N SER A 36 8.10 -0.03 2.09
CA SER A 36 8.28 1.43 2.08
C SER A 36 9.58 1.83 2.76
N GLU A 37 10.41 2.61 2.07
CA GLU A 37 11.62 3.24 2.64
C GLU A 37 11.30 4.48 3.49
N ILE A 38 10.05 4.92 3.49
CA ILE A 38 9.56 6.08 4.25
C ILE A 38 8.51 5.65 5.28
N ASN A 39 8.39 6.41 6.36
CA ASN A 39 7.32 6.19 7.33
C ASN A 39 5.95 6.41 6.65
N PRO A 40 5.07 5.39 6.61
CA PRO A 40 3.79 5.51 5.94
C PRO A 40 2.86 6.46 6.70
N LEU A 41 2.12 7.28 5.95
CA LEU A 41 0.97 7.99 6.50
C LEU A 41 -0.19 7.00 6.62
N ARG A 42 -0.79 6.93 7.80
CA ARG A 42 -1.93 6.04 8.10
C ARG A 42 -3.03 6.88 8.74
N THR A 43 -4.25 6.64 8.31
CA THR A 43 -5.44 7.18 8.98
C THR A 43 -6.13 6.02 9.66
N GLU A 44 -6.08 5.99 10.99
CA GLU A 44 -6.78 4.97 11.77
C GLU A 44 -8.22 5.41 12.04
N ALA A 45 -9.16 4.50 11.86
CA ALA A 45 -10.57 4.68 12.19
C ALA A 45 -11.01 3.57 13.16
N VAL A 46 -11.79 3.94 14.17
CA VAL A 46 -12.38 2.98 15.10
C VAL A 46 -13.39 2.12 14.34
N MET A 47 -13.30 0.80 14.53
CA MET A 47 -14.29 -0.11 13.96
C MET A 47 -15.68 0.17 14.54
N THR A 48 -16.68 0.22 13.67
CA THR A 48 -18.07 0.50 14.08
C THR A 48 -18.89 -0.79 14.09
N SER A 49 -20.07 -0.77 14.71
CA SER A 49 -21.00 -1.90 14.67
C SER A 49 -21.39 -2.32 13.25
N ALA A 50 -21.24 -1.44 12.25
CA ALA A 50 -21.46 -1.77 10.84
C ALA A 50 -20.46 -2.79 10.29
N SER A 51 -19.28 -2.96 10.91
CA SER A 51 -18.31 -4.00 10.53
C SER A 51 -18.71 -5.40 10.99
N ALA A 52 -19.62 -5.52 11.97
CA ALA A 52 -20.00 -6.80 12.55
C ALA A 52 -20.64 -7.74 11.51
N GLY A 53 -20.06 -8.92 11.34
CA GLY A 53 -20.53 -9.91 10.37
C GLY A 53 -20.19 -9.61 8.90
N ILE A 54 -19.56 -8.46 8.62
CA ILE A 54 -19.00 -8.12 7.28
C ILE A 54 -17.51 -8.42 7.25
N ASP A 55 -16.79 -7.93 8.26
CA ASP A 55 -15.36 -8.17 8.41
C ASP A 55 -15.13 -9.53 9.10
N ASP A 56 -14.24 -10.34 8.51
CA ASP A 56 -13.80 -11.58 9.13
C ASP A 56 -12.72 -11.30 10.18
N LEU A 57 -13.11 -11.43 11.45
CA LEU A 57 -12.22 -11.24 12.60
C LEU A 57 -11.61 -12.55 13.09
N THR A 58 -11.93 -13.70 12.51
CA THR A 58 -11.41 -15.01 12.96
C THR A 58 -9.88 -15.06 12.97
N HIS A 59 -9.25 -14.32 12.05
CA HIS A 59 -7.80 -14.22 11.92
C HIS A 59 -7.21 -12.93 12.52
N ALA A 60 -8.04 -12.05 13.09
CA ALA A 60 -7.60 -10.81 13.72
C ALA A 60 -8.54 -10.41 14.88
N PRO A 61 -8.74 -11.28 15.89
CA PRO A 61 -9.76 -11.09 16.93
C PRO A 61 -9.50 -9.86 17.81
N ASP A 62 -8.25 -9.44 17.92
CA ASP A 62 -7.83 -8.31 18.75
C ASP A 62 -7.86 -6.96 18.01
N LYS A 63 -8.22 -6.93 16.71
CA LYS A 63 -8.27 -5.66 15.96
C LYS A 63 -9.53 -4.88 16.33
N THR A 64 -9.31 -3.63 16.75
CA THR A 64 -10.37 -2.67 17.08
C THR A 64 -10.36 -1.42 16.19
N THR A 65 -9.33 -1.28 15.33
CA THR A 65 -9.19 -0.19 14.36
C THR A 65 -8.90 -0.72 12.97
N THR A 66 -9.24 0.09 11.96
CA THR A 66 -8.90 -0.15 10.56
C THR A 66 -8.17 1.05 9.98
N THR A 67 -7.41 0.84 8.91
CA THR A 67 -6.74 1.90 8.16
C THR A 67 -7.58 2.26 6.93
N VAL A 68 -7.78 3.55 6.66
CA VAL A 68 -8.48 4.09 5.47
C VAL A 68 -7.56 4.86 4.54
#